data_AF-N1R1W4-F1
#
_entry.id   AF-N1R1W4-F1
#
_cell.length_a   1.000
_cell.length_b   1.000
_cell.length_c   1.000
_cell.angle_alpha   90.00
_cell.angle_beta   90.00
_cell.angle_gamma   90.00
#
_symmetry.space_group_name_H-M   'P 1'
#
loop_
_entity.id
_entity.type
_entity.pdbx_description
1 polymer ?
#
loop_
_entity_poly.entity_id
_entity_poly.type
_entity_poly.pdbx_seq_one_letter_code
_entity_poly.pdbx_strand_id
1 'polypeptide(L)'
;MEMLPSLCFIGLCTLLVVWFLKLSSGKSKPAAKPHLPPGPWTLPIIGSLHHVASVLPHRSMMELSHRYGPLMHLTLGEVPTVIVSSAEAATLVMKTKDPAFADRPNRVTPDIISCGGKGLAFAPYGGHWRQMRKVCIVELLSSKQVKRMEGIRAKEVANLIRSMTALNGATVNISEKMATLSNNIVSRAVFGGKFPQQEEYLRELDKISQLMGGFCLVDLFPSSRLARWLSSGERLMKKSQSRMQHIMSNIIEGHKAARAASHDDDEDLLDVLLRLQRDDTLEFPLTTESINTVLFFDEFRCPKWLVVTGYSRLRASRGCGYGRDSRRGIRPSVSSLVVCVGELQHPLNIAKWQQQQQQQQQQQQQQQQEGFQESRLSTTSAEPNNIKFGQNETRVPQIASKLSFSYRIFSSPKTTMC
;
A
#
# COMPACT_ATOMS: atom_id res chain seq x y z
N MET A 1 39.37 34.60 9.41
CA MET A 1 38.37 35.64 9.07
C MET A 1 37.65 35.40 7.72
N GLU A 2 37.88 34.25 7.05
CA GLU A 2 37.29 33.91 5.73
C GLU A 2 35.83 33.40 5.76
N MET A 3 35.28 33.09 6.94
CA MET A 3 33.93 32.49 7.06
C MET A 3 32.78 33.51 7.05
N LEU A 4 33.07 34.78 7.36
CA LEU A 4 32.05 35.84 7.35
C LEU A 4 31.54 36.18 5.93
N PRO A 5 32.40 36.38 4.91
CA PRO A 5 31.92 36.74 3.58
C PRO A 5 31.10 35.63 2.90
N SER A 6 31.41 34.35 3.18
CA SER A 6 30.63 33.23 2.63
C SER A 6 29.22 33.15 3.22
N LEU A 7 29.06 33.38 4.53
CA LEU A 7 27.77 33.43 5.20
C LEU A 7 26.92 34.62 4.70
N CYS A 8 27.53 35.78 4.47
CA CYS A 8 26.85 36.94 3.88
C CYS A 8 26.40 36.66 2.44
N PHE A 9 27.23 35.99 1.63
CA PHE A 9 26.88 35.62 0.26
C PHE A 9 25.70 34.62 0.23
N ILE A 10 25.71 33.62 1.10
CA ILE A 10 24.59 32.67 1.25
C ILE A 10 23.32 33.40 1.70
N GLY A 11 23.42 34.33 2.65
CA GLY A 11 22.31 35.17 3.09
C GLY A 11 21.73 36.03 1.95
N LEU A 12 22.58 36.65 1.14
CA LEU A 12 22.16 37.48 0.02
C LEU A 12 21.51 36.64 -1.10
N CYS A 13 22.10 35.49 -1.44
CA CYS A 13 21.53 34.56 -2.42
C CYS A 13 20.16 34.02 -1.98
N THR A 14 19.99 33.66 -0.70
CA THR A 14 18.70 33.20 -0.18
C THR A 14 17.64 34.30 -0.22
N LEU A 15 17.98 35.55 0.12
CA LEU A 15 17.07 36.69 0.01
C LEU A 15 16.68 36.99 -1.45
N LEU A 16 17.63 36.93 -2.38
CA LEU A 16 17.37 37.13 -3.81
C LEU A 16 16.46 36.03 -4.38
N VAL A 17 16.67 34.76 -3.98
CA VAL A 17 15.78 33.66 -4.36
C VAL A 17 14.38 33.88 -3.80
N VAL A 18 14.23 34.25 -2.52
CA VAL A 18 12.90 34.54 -1.92
C VAL A 18 12.20 35.70 -2.62
N TRP A 19 12.94 36.75 -2.97
CA TRP A 19 12.42 37.89 -3.70
C TRP A 19 11.96 37.50 -5.12
N PHE A 20 12.78 36.74 -5.84
CA PHE A 20 12.45 36.25 -7.18
C PHE A 20 11.24 35.31 -7.17
N LEU A 21 11.11 34.45 -6.15
CA LEU A 21 9.93 33.58 -5.98
C LEU A 21 8.65 34.36 -5.67
N LYS A 22 8.74 35.48 -4.93
CA LYS A 22 7.60 36.40 -4.73
C LYS A 22 7.22 37.13 -6.02
N LEU A 23 8.19 37.49 -6.86
CA LEU A 23 7.96 38.14 -8.15
C LEU A 23 7.39 37.18 -9.20
N SER A 24 7.86 35.94 -9.21
CA SER A 24 7.39 34.90 -10.13
C SER A 24 6.04 34.31 -9.73
N SER A 25 5.59 34.55 -8.50
CA SER A 25 4.20 34.32 -8.06
C SER A 25 3.30 35.39 -8.67
N GLY A 26 3.06 35.27 -9.99
CA GLY A 26 2.14 36.14 -10.71
C GLY A 26 0.79 36.19 -10.02
N LYS A 27 0.24 37.40 -9.85
CA LYS A 27 -1.11 37.63 -9.32
C LYS A 27 -2.14 37.04 -10.29
N SER A 28 -2.40 35.74 -10.21
CA SER A 28 -3.56 35.14 -10.84
C SER A 28 -4.80 35.65 -10.09
N LYS A 29 -5.82 36.06 -10.86
CA LYS A 29 -7.13 36.44 -10.32
C LYS A 29 -7.61 35.33 -9.36
N PRO A 30 -8.24 35.64 -8.22
CA PRO A 30 -8.75 34.60 -7.34
C PRO A 30 -9.87 33.87 -8.07
N ALA A 31 -9.54 32.77 -8.72
CA ALA A 31 -10.53 31.76 -9.08
C ALA A 31 -11.21 31.34 -7.76
N ALA A 32 -12.53 31.23 -7.76
CA ALA A 32 -13.31 30.78 -6.61
C ALA A 32 -12.58 29.58 -5.98
N LYS A 33 -12.11 29.75 -4.74
CA LYS A 33 -11.30 28.73 -4.09
C LYS A 33 -12.13 27.44 -4.11
N PRO A 34 -11.70 26.38 -4.83
CA PRO A 34 -12.36 25.10 -4.66
C PRO A 34 -12.32 24.83 -3.16
N HIS A 35 -13.47 24.47 -2.59
CA HIS A 35 -13.57 24.16 -1.18
C HIS A 35 -12.65 22.94 -0.96
N LEU A 36 -11.40 23.14 -0.59
CA LEU A 36 -10.49 22.04 -0.29
C LEU A 36 -10.73 21.57 1.14
N PRO A 37 -10.46 20.29 1.45
CA PRO A 37 -10.37 19.85 2.83
C PRO A 37 -9.40 20.77 3.60
N PRO A 38 -9.62 20.97 4.92
CA PRO A 38 -8.72 21.74 5.75
C PRO A 38 -7.29 21.17 5.68
N GLY A 39 -6.29 22.01 5.90
CA GLY A 39 -4.90 21.56 5.84
C GLY A 39 -3.96 22.55 6.53
N PRO A 40 -2.75 22.10 6.89
CA PRO A 40 -1.72 22.98 7.42
C PRO A 40 -1.27 23.99 6.37
N TRP A 41 -0.70 25.09 6.87
CA TRP A 41 -0.13 26.13 6.02
C TRP A 41 1.02 25.58 5.17
N THR A 42 1.22 26.20 4.01
CA THR A 42 2.16 25.76 2.97
C THR A 42 3.29 26.75 2.79
N LEU A 43 4.52 26.26 2.59
CA LEU A 43 5.65 27.07 2.14
C LEU A 43 5.67 27.18 0.60
N PRO A 44 6.22 28.28 0.04
CA PRO A 44 6.50 28.36 -1.39
C PRO A 44 7.36 27.18 -1.86
N ILE A 45 7.10 26.66 -3.07
CA ILE A 45 7.78 25.50 -3.69
C ILE A 45 7.49 24.17 -2.99
N ILE A 46 7.84 24.01 -1.72
CA ILE A 46 7.80 22.69 -1.04
C ILE A 46 6.42 22.32 -0.50
N GLY A 47 5.49 23.27 -0.39
CA GLY A 47 4.15 23.05 0.13
C GLY A 47 4.16 22.67 1.62
N SER A 48 3.38 21.64 1.96
CA SER A 48 3.26 21.05 3.31
C SER A 48 4.32 19.98 3.59
N LEU A 49 5.26 19.72 2.68
CA LEU A 49 6.23 18.63 2.81
C LEU A 49 7.04 18.70 4.13
N HIS A 50 7.37 19.91 4.57
CA HIS A 50 8.10 20.16 5.82
C HIS A 50 7.37 19.67 7.08
N HIS A 51 6.04 19.53 7.05
CA HIS A 51 5.28 18.95 8.17
C HIS A 51 5.33 17.43 8.22
N VAL A 52 5.69 16.76 7.11
CA VAL A 52 5.69 15.29 6.97
C VAL A 52 7.06 14.70 6.65
N ALA A 53 8.08 15.55 6.49
CA ALA A 53 9.47 15.18 6.30
C ALA A 53 10.06 14.62 7.61
N SER A 54 9.62 13.43 7.98
CA SER A 54 10.09 12.69 9.14
C SER A 54 10.48 11.26 8.74
N VAL A 55 11.16 10.54 9.65
CA VAL A 55 11.52 9.12 9.45
C VAL A 55 10.27 8.26 9.21
N LEU A 56 9.12 8.66 9.75
CA LEU A 56 7.86 7.94 9.62
C LEU A 56 6.74 8.91 9.19
N PRO A 57 6.64 9.25 7.89
CA PRO A 57 5.71 10.28 7.40
C PRO A 57 4.24 9.99 7.78
N HIS A 58 3.85 8.72 7.85
CA HIS A 58 2.50 8.31 8.25
C HIS A 58 2.13 8.71 9.68
N ARG A 59 3.10 8.81 10.60
CA ARG A 59 2.84 9.27 11.97
C ARG A 59 2.62 10.77 12.02
N SER A 60 3.46 11.53 11.32
CA SER A 60 3.28 12.98 11.18
C SER A 60 1.94 13.32 10.53
N MET A 61 1.53 12.55 9.50
CA MET A 61 0.20 12.68 8.89
C MET A 61 -0.94 12.33 9.86
N MET A 62 -0.78 11.32 10.72
CA MET A 62 -1.75 11.00 11.77
C MET A 62 -1.91 12.16 12.77
N GLU A 63 -0.80 12.70 13.28
CA GLU A 63 -0.81 13.85 14.19
C GLU A 63 -1.45 15.10 13.58
N LEU A 64 -1.21 15.35 12.29
CA LEU A 64 -1.89 16.40 11.55
C LEU A 64 -3.39 16.13 11.43
N SER A 65 -3.80 14.89 11.17
CA SER A 65 -5.22 14.56 11.05
C SER A 65 -6.01 14.74 12.36
N HIS A 66 -5.35 14.61 13.52
CA HIS A 66 -5.98 14.97 14.80
C HIS A 66 -6.27 16.47 14.93
N ARG A 67 -5.54 17.33 14.23
CA ARG A 67 -5.72 18.80 14.25
C ARG A 67 -6.65 19.30 13.16
N TYR A 68 -6.52 18.74 11.95
CA TYR A 68 -7.26 19.21 10.77
C TYR A 68 -8.50 18.36 10.44
N GLY A 69 -8.64 17.21 11.09
CA GLY A 69 -9.79 16.32 10.93
C GLY A 69 -9.52 15.10 10.03
N PRO A 70 -10.56 14.26 9.86
CA PRO A 70 -10.45 12.95 9.21
C PRO A 70 -10.21 13.02 7.70
N LEU A 71 -10.42 14.18 7.09
CA LEU A 71 -10.08 14.45 5.71
C LEU A 71 -9.31 15.75 5.65
N MET A 72 -8.04 15.68 5.24
CA MET A 72 -7.18 16.86 5.16
C MET A 72 -6.43 16.92 3.83
N HIS A 73 -6.07 18.13 3.42
CA HIS A 73 -5.31 18.39 2.21
C HIS A 73 -3.86 18.75 2.55
N LEU A 74 -2.92 18.12 1.84
CA LEU A 74 -1.49 18.39 1.88
C LEU A 74 -0.98 18.67 0.47
N THR A 75 0.00 19.55 0.35
CA THR A 75 0.72 19.75 -0.91
C THR A 75 2.14 19.22 -0.74
N LEU A 76 2.50 18.14 -1.42
CA LEU A 76 3.82 17.52 -1.33
C LEU A 76 4.67 17.95 -2.53
N GLY A 77 5.48 19.00 -2.36
CA GLY A 77 6.13 19.67 -3.49
C GLY A 77 5.09 20.32 -4.41
N GLU A 78 4.97 19.83 -5.64
CA GLU A 78 3.97 20.24 -6.63
C GLU A 78 2.70 19.37 -6.60
N VAL A 79 2.67 18.31 -5.78
CA VAL A 79 1.62 17.28 -5.85
C VAL A 79 0.52 17.50 -4.80
N PRO A 80 -0.73 17.79 -5.21
CA PRO A 80 -1.86 17.89 -4.30
C PRO A 80 -2.29 16.51 -3.81
N THR A 81 -2.37 16.37 -2.49
CA THR A 81 -2.56 15.08 -1.82
C THR A 81 -3.68 15.18 -0.78
N VAL A 82 -4.65 14.28 -0.87
CA VAL A 82 -5.71 14.16 0.14
C VAL A 82 -5.39 13.01 1.06
N ILE A 83 -5.43 13.30 2.35
CA ILE A 83 -5.21 12.34 3.42
C ILE A 83 -6.54 11.99 4.05
N VAL A 84 -6.84 10.69 4.05
CA VAL A 84 -8.04 10.11 4.65
C VAL A 84 -7.64 9.36 5.92
N SER A 85 -8.23 9.73 7.05
CA SER A 85 -7.84 9.29 8.39
C SER A 85 -9.01 8.78 9.25
N SER A 86 -10.17 8.48 8.67
CA SER A 86 -11.28 7.80 9.36
C SER A 86 -11.78 6.58 8.59
N ALA A 87 -12.41 5.64 9.31
CA ALA A 87 -12.99 4.45 8.71
C ALA A 87 -14.17 4.78 7.77
N GLU A 88 -14.95 5.80 8.13
CA GLU A 88 -16.10 6.29 7.38
C GLU A 88 -15.64 6.90 6.06
N ALA A 89 -14.66 7.81 6.12
CA ALA A 89 -14.11 8.46 4.91
C ALA A 89 -13.35 7.45 4.04
N ALA A 90 -12.61 6.52 4.64
CA ALA A 90 -11.95 5.43 3.94
C ALA A 90 -12.96 4.52 3.22
N THR A 91 -14.11 4.23 3.85
CA THR A 91 -15.20 3.46 3.24
C THR A 91 -15.80 4.19 2.05
N LEU A 92 -16.04 5.50 2.18
CA LEU A 92 -16.55 6.32 1.10
C LEU A 92 -15.62 6.29 -0.12
N VAL A 93 -14.31 6.48 0.10
CA VAL A 93 -13.29 6.53 -0.97
C VAL A 93 -13.04 5.15 -1.59
N MET A 94 -12.87 4.11 -0.78
CA MET A 94 -12.46 2.78 -1.25
C MET A 94 -13.61 1.84 -1.62
N LYS A 95 -14.87 2.17 -1.29
CA LYS A 95 -16.03 1.32 -1.62
C LYS A 95 -17.14 2.07 -2.34
N THR A 96 -17.53 3.24 -1.85
CA THR A 96 -18.70 3.96 -2.42
C THR A 96 -18.36 4.69 -3.70
N LYS A 97 -17.15 5.26 -3.77
CA LYS A 97 -16.65 6.04 -4.91
C LYS A 97 -15.40 5.39 -5.50
N ASP A 98 -15.24 4.08 -5.33
CA ASP A 98 -14.04 3.37 -5.74
C ASP A 98 -13.64 3.57 -7.21
N PRO A 99 -14.53 3.72 -8.21
CA PRO A 99 -14.07 3.88 -9.59
C PRO A 99 -13.42 5.25 -9.82
N ALA A 100 -13.78 6.26 -9.04
CA ALA A 100 -13.20 7.60 -9.10
C ALA A 100 -11.80 7.69 -8.46
N PHE A 101 -11.46 6.72 -7.59
CA PHE A 101 -10.18 6.64 -6.88
C PHE A 101 -9.38 5.36 -7.22
N ALA A 102 -9.88 4.58 -8.18
CA ALA A 102 -9.25 3.35 -8.63
C ALA A 102 -7.98 3.63 -9.43
N ASP A 103 -7.91 4.78 -10.08
CA ASP A 103 -6.78 5.13 -10.92
C ASP A 103 -5.50 5.33 -10.10
N ARG A 104 -4.36 5.07 -10.73
CA ARG A 104 -3.03 5.20 -10.16
C ARG A 104 -2.24 6.12 -11.09
N PRO A 105 -2.19 7.43 -10.80
CA PRO A 105 -1.43 8.36 -11.63
C PRO A 105 0.04 7.90 -11.71
N ASN A 106 0.54 7.92 -12.94
CA ASN A 106 1.83 7.36 -13.25
C ASN A 106 2.95 8.33 -12.81
N ARG A 107 3.57 8.02 -11.66
CA ARG A 107 4.71 8.76 -11.12
C ARG A 107 5.99 8.14 -11.67
N VAL A 108 7.07 8.92 -11.79
CA VAL A 108 8.31 8.48 -12.45
C VAL A 108 8.89 7.21 -11.80
N THR A 109 8.95 7.15 -10.47
CA THR A 109 9.52 5.97 -9.79
C THR A 109 8.62 4.72 -9.97
N PRO A 110 7.31 4.75 -9.65
CA PRO A 110 6.35 3.71 -10.00
C PRO A 110 6.34 3.28 -11.48
N ASP A 111 6.52 4.22 -12.40
CA ASP A 111 6.55 3.95 -13.84
C ASP A 111 7.75 3.07 -14.22
N ILE A 112 8.94 3.45 -13.76
CA ILE A 112 10.18 2.73 -14.01
C ILE A 112 10.07 1.31 -13.46
N ILE A 113 9.65 1.16 -12.19
CA ILE A 113 9.57 -0.17 -11.57
C ILE A 113 8.49 -1.05 -12.20
N SER A 114 7.41 -0.45 -12.70
CA SER A 114 6.31 -1.18 -13.33
C SER A 114 6.44 -1.35 -14.85
N CYS A 115 7.59 -0.98 -15.42
CA CYS A 115 7.88 -1.04 -16.85
C CYS A 115 6.81 -0.33 -17.70
N GLY A 116 6.38 0.87 -17.29
CA GLY A 116 5.32 1.59 -18.01
C GLY A 116 3.90 1.19 -17.59
N GLY A 117 3.69 0.74 -16.35
CA GLY A 117 2.37 0.30 -15.89
C GLY A 117 1.96 -1.10 -16.37
N LYS A 118 2.93 -1.97 -16.72
CA LYS A 118 2.68 -3.35 -17.16
C LYS A 118 2.39 -4.33 -16.01
N GLY A 119 2.53 -3.89 -14.77
CA GLY A 119 2.25 -4.68 -13.56
C GLY A 119 0.78 -4.70 -13.11
N LEU A 120 0.58 -4.96 -11.81
CA LEU A 120 -0.74 -4.90 -11.15
C LEU A 120 -0.85 -3.74 -10.15
N ALA A 121 0.19 -3.51 -9.34
CA ALA A 121 0.13 -2.58 -8.20
C ALA A 121 0.10 -1.10 -8.60
N PHE A 122 0.85 -0.73 -9.64
CA PHE A 122 0.96 0.66 -10.15
C PHE A 122 0.39 0.84 -11.56
N ALA A 123 -0.25 -0.19 -12.11
CA ALA A 123 -0.87 -0.07 -13.42
C ALA A 123 -2.11 0.84 -13.35
N PRO A 124 -2.30 1.71 -14.36
CA PRO A 124 -3.49 2.56 -14.44
C PRO A 124 -4.75 1.71 -14.56
N TYR A 125 -5.87 2.23 -14.06
CA TYR A 125 -7.11 1.46 -14.07
C TYR A 125 -7.64 1.31 -15.50
N GLY A 126 -7.77 0.08 -15.99
CA GLY A 126 -8.13 -0.19 -17.39
C GLY A 126 -8.30 -1.67 -17.71
N GLY A 127 -8.37 -1.99 -19.01
CA GLY A 127 -8.49 -3.37 -19.50
C GLY A 127 -7.33 -4.26 -19.04
N HIS A 128 -6.09 -3.81 -19.28
CA HIS A 128 -4.86 -4.50 -18.83
C HIS A 128 -4.89 -4.81 -17.33
N TRP A 129 -5.16 -3.81 -16.48
CA TRP A 129 -5.21 -4.01 -15.02
C TRP A 129 -6.29 -5.02 -14.61
N ARG A 130 -7.50 -4.94 -15.21
CA ARG A 130 -8.59 -5.88 -14.93
C ARG A 130 -8.22 -7.30 -15.33
N GLN A 131 -7.59 -7.47 -16.48
CA GLN A 131 -7.11 -8.77 -16.95
C GLN A 131 -6.01 -9.31 -16.01
N MET A 132 -5.00 -8.50 -15.68
CA MET A 132 -3.91 -8.93 -14.81
C MET A 132 -4.40 -9.30 -13.41
N ARG A 133 -5.37 -8.54 -12.89
CA ARG A 133 -6.05 -8.87 -11.63
C ARG A 133 -6.77 -10.21 -11.72
N LYS A 134 -7.47 -10.48 -12.82
CA LYS A 134 -8.15 -11.75 -13.06
C LYS A 134 -7.17 -12.91 -13.11
N VAL A 135 -6.06 -12.79 -13.83
CA VAL A 135 -4.97 -13.78 -13.87
C VAL A 135 -4.46 -14.07 -12.47
N CYS A 136 -4.12 -13.04 -11.69
CA CYS A 136 -3.64 -13.23 -10.32
C CYS A 136 -4.65 -13.97 -9.43
N ILE A 137 -5.94 -13.64 -9.52
CA ILE A 137 -6.98 -14.27 -8.70
C ILE A 137 -7.27 -15.71 -9.13
N VAL A 138 -7.43 -15.93 -10.44
CA VAL A 138 -7.89 -17.21 -10.99
C VAL A 138 -6.77 -18.24 -11.02
N GLU A 139 -5.55 -17.81 -11.30
CA GLU A 139 -4.43 -18.71 -11.56
C GLU A 139 -3.49 -18.78 -10.35
N LEU A 140 -2.96 -17.62 -9.92
CA LEU A 140 -1.93 -17.54 -8.87
C LEU A 140 -2.50 -17.73 -7.45
N LEU A 141 -3.70 -17.22 -7.19
CA LEU A 141 -4.41 -17.34 -5.91
C LEU A 141 -5.52 -18.40 -5.95
N SER A 142 -5.42 -19.34 -6.90
CA SER A 142 -6.33 -20.46 -7.02
C SER A 142 -6.30 -21.38 -5.80
N SER A 143 -7.35 -22.15 -5.59
CA SER A 143 -7.39 -23.15 -4.51
C SER A 143 -6.26 -24.19 -4.62
N LYS A 144 -5.86 -24.55 -5.85
CA LYS A 144 -4.69 -25.40 -6.16
C LYS A 144 -3.41 -24.76 -5.62
N GLN A 145 -3.12 -23.51 -6.02
CA GLN A 145 -1.91 -22.82 -5.61
C GLN A 145 -1.88 -22.52 -4.10
N VAL A 146 -3.01 -22.16 -3.50
CA VAL A 146 -3.09 -21.93 -2.04
C VAL A 146 -2.76 -23.19 -1.23
N LYS A 147 -3.27 -24.37 -1.64
CA LYS A 147 -2.93 -25.66 -1.02
C LYS A 147 -1.46 -26.03 -1.21
N ARG A 148 -0.91 -25.77 -2.39
CA ARG A 148 0.53 -25.95 -2.67
C ARG A 148 1.39 -25.09 -1.74
N MET A 149 1.06 -23.80 -1.61
CA MET A 149 1.74 -22.88 -0.70
C MET A 149 1.61 -23.29 0.77
N GLU A 150 0.51 -23.92 1.18
CA GLU A 150 0.37 -24.48 2.53
C GLU A 150 1.41 -25.57 2.81
N GLY A 151 1.58 -26.51 1.89
CA GLY A 151 2.62 -27.54 1.98
C GLY A 151 4.03 -26.96 2.02
N ILE A 152 4.30 -25.93 1.21
CA ILE A 152 5.59 -25.20 1.21
C ILE A 152 5.82 -24.54 2.57
N ARG A 153 4.85 -23.78 3.10
CA ARG A 153 4.96 -23.13 4.41
C ARG A 153 5.24 -24.13 5.52
N ALA A 154 4.52 -25.26 5.55
CA ALA A 154 4.70 -26.29 6.56
C ALA A 154 6.13 -26.87 6.54
N LYS A 155 6.65 -27.18 5.33
CA LYS A 155 8.02 -27.69 5.15
C LYS A 155 9.07 -26.66 5.59
N GLU A 156 8.95 -25.41 5.16
CA GLU A 156 9.93 -24.37 5.49
C GLU A 156 9.92 -24.01 6.99
N VAL A 157 8.74 -24.00 7.62
CA VAL A 157 8.63 -23.81 9.09
C VAL A 157 9.27 -24.99 9.84
N ALA A 158 9.04 -26.23 9.40
CA ALA A 158 9.67 -27.40 10.00
C ALA A 158 11.21 -27.36 9.87
N ASN A 159 11.72 -26.92 8.71
CA ASN A 159 13.15 -26.70 8.49
C ASN A 159 13.72 -25.64 9.44
N LEU A 160 13.01 -24.53 9.62
CA LEU A 160 13.42 -23.49 10.55
C LEU A 160 13.46 -24.02 12.00
N ILE A 161 12.41 -24.72 12.45
CA ILE A 161 12.36 -25.31 13.80
C ILE A 161 13.53 -26.27 14.01
N ARG A 162 13.78 -27.18 13.06
CA ARG A 162 14.91 -28.12 13.13
C ARG A 162 16.26 -27.40 13.22
N SER A 163 16.43 -26.31 12.46
CA SER A 163 17.65 -25.51 12.51
C SER A 163 17.83 -24.79 13.85
N MET A 164 16.74 -24.41 14.52
CA MET A 164 16.78 -23.76 15.84
C MET A 164 17.05 -24.77 16.96
N THR A 165 16.46 -25.97 16.89
CA THR A 165 16.70 -27.02 17.88
C THR A 165 18.14 -27.52 17.87
N ALA A 166 18.82 -27.45 16.72
CA ALA A 166 20.23 -27.85 16.59
C ALA A 166 21.22 -26.86 17.23
N LEU A 167 20.79 -25.64 17.58
CA LEU A 167 21.67 -24.58 18.10
C LEU A 167 21.95 -24.68 19.62
N ASN A 168 21.43 -25.71 20.31
CA ASN A 168 21.75 -26.08 21.70
C ASN A 168 21.91 -24.89 22.69
N GLY A 169 20.95 -23.97 22.69
CA GLY A 169 20.92 -22.83 23.62
C GLY A 169 21.66 -21.57 23.17
N ALA A 170 22.20 -21.54 21.95
CA ALA A 170 22.80 -20.32 21.39
C ALA A 170 21.75 -19.21 21.18
N THR A 171 22.17 -17.96 21.34
CA THR A 171 21.33 -16.80 21.04
C THR A 171 21.06 -16.69 19.54
N VAL A 172 19.78 -16.61 19.15
CA VAL A 172 19.38 -16.57 17.73
C VAL A 172 18.68 -15.25 17.40
N ASN A 173 19.07 -14.64 16.29
CA ASN A 173 18.36 -13.51 15.72
C ASN A 173 17.08 -13.99 15.00
N ILE A 174 15.95 -13.90 15.69
CA ILE A 174 14.64 -14.30 15.14
C ILE A 174 14.25 -13.47 13.93
N SER A 175 14.59 -12.18 13.88
CA SER A 175 14.24 -11.32 12.74
C SER A 175 14.91 -11.79 11.46
N GLU A 176 16.19 -12.18 11.55
CA GLU A 176 16.94 -12.74 10.43
C GLU A 176 16.37 -14.10 10.00
N LYS A 177 16.12 -15.00 10.96
CA LYS A 177 15.51 -16.31 10.68
C LYS A 177 14.14 -16.19 10.02
N MET A 178 13.32 -15.24 10.45
CA MET A 178 12.01 -14.97 9.85
C MET A 178 12.12 -14.37 8.45
N ALA A 179 13.14 -13.52 8.22
CA ALA A 179 13.44 -12.98 6.90
C ALA A 179 13.86 -14.10 5.93
N THR A 180 14.75 -15.01 6.36
CA THR A 180 15.14 -16.18 5.57
C THR A 180 13.97 -17.11 5.30
N LEU A 181 13.15 -17.40 6.31
CA LEU A 181 11.94 -18.23 6.14
C LEU A 181 11.00 -17.64 5.09
N SER A 182 10.74 -16.34 5.17
CA SER A 182 9.87 -15.64 4.21
C SER A 182 10.42 -15.72 2.79
N ASN A 183 11.73 -15.44 2.63
CA ASN A 183 12.39 -15.52 1.33
C ASN A 183 12.33 -16.96 0.76
N ASN A 184 12.60 -17.99 1.57
CA ASN A 184 12.54 -19.38 1.11
C ASN A 184 11.13 -19.80 0.68
N ILE A 185 10.11 -19.42 1.45
CA ILE A 185 8.71 -19.69 1.10
C ILE A 185 8.36 -19.05 -0.24
N VAL A 186 8.70 -17.77 -0.42
CA VAL A 186 8.42 -17.03 -1.65
C VAL A 186 9.20 -17.63 -2.82
N SER A 187 10.51 -17.85 -2.69
CA SER A 187 11.31 -18.40 -3.78
C SER A 187 10.84 -19.79 -4.21
N ARG A 188 10.43 -20.64 -3.25
CA ARG A 188 9.89 -21.96 -3.57
C ARG A 188 8.47 -21.91 -4.15
N ALA A 189 7.64 -20.99 -3.71
CA ALA A 189 6.30 -20.81 -4.25
C ALA A 189 6.34 -20.27 -5.68
N VAL A 190 7.18 -19.28 -5.93
CA VAL A 190 7.27 -18.56 -7.20
C VAL A 190 8.13 -19.29 -8.22
N PHE A 191 9.35 -19.69 -7.86
CA PHE A 191 10.36 -20.23 -8.77
C PHE A 191 10.60 -21.74 -8.60
N GLY A 192 9.76 -22.43 -7.82
CA GLY A 192 9.92 -23.86 -7.55
C GLY A 192 11.09 -24.23 -6.62
N GLY A 193 12.01 -23.31 -6.32
CA GLY A 193 13.16 -23.59 -5.46
C GLY A 193 14.13 -22.44 -5.28
N LYS A 194 15.36 -22.77 -4.85
CA LYS A 194 16.47 -21.81 -4.80
C LYS A 194 17.09 -21.67 -6.19
N PHE A 195 17.56 -20.47 -6.51
CA PHE A 195 18.22 -20.16 -7.77
C PHE A 195 19.59 -19.49 -7.50
N PRO A 196 20.57 -19.60 -8.43
CA PRO A 196 21.94 -19.17 -8.19
C PRO A 196 22.10 -17.70 -7.79
N GLN A 197 21.23 -16.81 -8.29
CA GLN A 197 21.30 -15.36 -8.06
C GLN A 197 20.35 -14.85 -6.95
N GLN A 198 19.90 -15.72 -6.04
CA GLN A 198 18.88 -15.37 -5.03
C GLN A 198 19.31 -14.23 -4.09
N GLU A 199 20.57 -14.21 -3.64
CA GLU A 199 21.06 -13.16 -2.76
C GLU A 199 21.15 -11.81 -3.47
N GLU A 200 21.61 -11.81 -4.72
CA GLU A 200 21.67 -10.61 -5.55
C GLU A 200 20.26 -10.06 -5.82
N TYR A 201 19.32 -10.94 -6.15
CA TYR A 201 17.90 -10.60 -6.33
C TYR A 201 17.32 -9.94 -5.08
N LEU A 202 17.48 -10.56 -3.91
CA LEU A 202 17.00 -10.01 -2.62
C LEU A 202 17.64 -8.67 -2.27
N ARG A 203 18.92 -8.47 -2.63
CA ARG A 203 19.62 -7.21 -2.42
C ARG A 203 19.07 -6.10 -3.32
N GLU A 204 18.78 -6.39 -4.58
CA GLU A 204 18.16 -5.43 -5.49
C GLU A 204 16.72 -5.12 -5.09
N LEU A 205 15.96 -6.12 -4.61
CA LEU A 205 14.63 -5.92 -4.02
C LEU A 205 14.67 -4.96 -2.84
N ASP A 206 15.62 -5.12 -1.92
CA ASP A 206 15.77 -4.24 -0.76
C ASP A 206 16.11 -2.80 -1.19
N LYS A 207 17.01 -2.61 -2.17
CA LYS A 207 17.32 -1.29 -2.73
C LYS A 207 16.09 -0.64 -3.35
N ILE A 208 15.32 -1.38 -4.15
CA ILE A 208 14.10 -0.86 -4.76
C ILE A 208 13.08 -0.49 -3.67
N SER A 209 12.94 -1.32 -2.63
CA SER A 209 12.07 -1.05 -1.48
C SER A 209 12.42 0.27 -0.80
N GLN A 210 13.71 0.53 -0.58
CA GLN A 210 14.19 1.76 0.03
C GLN A 210 13.94 2.99 -0.87
N LEU A 211 14.20 2.85 -2.17
CA LEU A 211 13.96 3.92 -3.15
C LEU A 211 12.46 4.24 -3.32
N MET A 212 11.59 3.22 -3.26
CA MET A 212 10.14 3.39 -3.35
C MET A 212 9.51 3.94 -2.06
N GLY A 213 10.11 3.66 -0.90
CA GLY A 213 9.59 4.09 0.40
C GLY A 213 9.86 5.56 0.75
N GLY A 214 10.77 6.21 0.02
CA GLY A 214 11.16 7.61 0.24
C GLY A 214 10.38 8.62 -0.60
N PHE A 215 10.49 9.89 -0.22
CA PHE A 215 10.04 11.00 -1.06
C PHE A 215 11.09 11.28 -2.15
N CYS A 216 10.90 10.69 -3.34
CA CYS A 216 11.74 10.98 -4.50
C CYS A 216 11.48 12.38 -5.05
N LEU A 217 12.54 13.15 -5.33
CA LEU A 217 12.42 14.51 -5.87
C LEU A 217 11.63 14.56 -7.19
N VAL A 218 11.81 13.57 -8.06
CA VAL A 218 11.09 13.45 -9.34
C VAL A 218 9.60 13.19 -9.18
N ASP A 219 9.19 12.58 -8.06
CA ASP A 219 7.79 12.30 -7.78
C ASP A 219 7.12 13.45 -7.02
N LEU A 220 7.90 14.33 -6.38
CA LEU A 220 7.44 15.54 -5.71
C LEU A 220 7.38 16.76 -6.65
N PHE A 221 8.29 16.84 -7.61
CA PHE A 221 8.44 17.98 -8.53
C PHE A 221 8.49 17.50 -9.99
N PRO A 222 7.40 16.91 -10.52
CA PRO A 222 7.39 16.32 -11.85
C PRO A 222 7.67 17.34 -12.97
N SER A 223 7.31 18.61 -12.76
CA SER A 223 7.52 19.67 -13.77
C SER A 223 8.95 20.22 -13.78
N SER A 224 9.72 20.03 -12.70
CA SER A 224 11.05 20.61 -12.53
C SER A 224 12.13 19.79 -13.25
N ARG A 225 12.71 20.36 -14.31
CA ARG A 225 13.90 19.80 -14.98
C ARG A 225 15.10 19.68 -14.04
N LEU A 226 15.23 20.63 -13.11
CA LEU A 226 16.30 20.62 -12.11
C LEU A 226 16.14 19.46 -11.14
N ALA A 227 14.91 19.18 -10.67
CA ALA A 227 14.63 18.05 -9.79
C ALA A 227 15.00 16.72 -10.48
N ARG A 228 14.72 16.59 -11.78
CA ARG A 228 15.10 15.41 -12.57
C ARG A 228 16.62 15.29 -12.74
N TRP A 229 17.30 16.41 -12.98
CA TRP A 229 18.76 16.43 -13.11
C TRP A 229 19.48 16.09 -11.80
N LEU A 230 19.01 16.63 -10.67
CA LEU A 230 19.53 16.39 -9.32
C LEU A 230 19.14 15.01 -8.75
N SER A 231 18.10 14.37 -9.29
CA SER A 231 17.61 13.08 -8.80
C SER A 231 18.57 11.95 -9.16
N SER A 232 19.39 11.55 -8.19
CA SER A 232 20.11 10.27 -8.23
C SER A 232 19.15 9.08 -8.12
N GLY A 233 18.00 9.25 -7.46
CA GLY A 233 16.99 8.21 -7.23
C GLY A 233 16.44 7.60 -8.51
N GLU A 234 16.16 8.42 -9.53
CA GLU A 234 15.67 7.93 -10.82
C GLU A 234 16.71 7.01 -11.50
N ARG A 235 17.98 7.43 -11.52
CA ARG A 235 19.08 6.67 -12.12
C ARG A 235 19.34 5.37 -11.35
N LEU A 236 19.31 5.42 -10.03
CA LEU A 236 19.46 4.25 -9.16
C LEU A 236 18.29 3.28 -9.34
N MET A 237 17.07 3.78 -9.49
CA MET A 237 15.88 2.97 -9.74
C MET A 237 15.98 2.27 -11.10
N LYS A 238 16.29 3.00 -12.17
CA LYS A 238 16.52 2.41 -13.52
C LYS A 238 17.60 1.33 -13.47
N LYS A 239 18.74 1.61 -12.85
CA LYS A 239 19.84 0.65 -12.73
C LYS A 239 19.42 -0.63 -11.99
N SER A 240 18.66 -0.48 -10.91
CA SER A 240 18.20 -1.63 -10.10
C SER A 240 17.11 -2.41 -10.84
N GLN A 241 16.21 -1.73 -11.54
CA GLN A 241 15.18 -2.34 -12.37
C GLN A 241 15.81 -3.14 -13.54
N SER A 242 16.80 -2.60 -14.24
CA SER A 242 17.48 -3.35 -15.32
C SER A 242 18.23 -4.57 -14.80
N ARG A 243 18.88 -4.48 -13.63
CA ARG A 243 19.49 -5.66 -12.99
C ARG A 243 18.45 -6.70 -12.60
N MET A 244 17.32 -6.26 -12.04
CA MET A 244 16.21 -7.15 -11.69
C MET A 244 15.67 -7.90 -12.90
N GLN A 245 15.46 -7.19 -14.02
CA GLN A 245 15.02 -7.79 -15.27
C GLN A 245 16.04 -8.81 -15.79
N HIS A 246 17.34 -8.51 -15.74
CA HIS A 246 18.38 -9.44 -16.15
C HIS A 246 18.40 -10.71 -15.29
N ILE A 247 18.34 -10.58 -13.97
CA ILE A 247 18.28 -11.72 -13.05
C ILE A 247 17.02 -12.56 -13.34
N MET A 248 15.87 -11.91 -13.53
CA MET A 248 14.63 -12.63 -13.82
C MET A 248 14.68 -13.36 -15.17
N SER A 249 15.29 -12.77 -16.20
CA SER A 249 15.51 -13.46 -17.48
C SER A 249 16.35 -14.73 -17.32
N ASN A 250 17.44 -14.66 -16.53
CA ASN A 250 18.28 -15.82 -16.22
C ASN A 250 17.49 -16.91 -15.46
N ILE A 251 16.63 -16.50 -14.52
CA ILE A 251 15.76 -17.42 -13.78
C ILE A 251 14.79 -18.10 -14.74
N ILE A 252 14.13 -17.35 -15.62
CA ILE A 252 13.18 -17.89 -16.61
C ILE A 252 13.87 -18.91 -17.52
N GLU A 253 15.07 -18.61 -18.00
CA GLU A 253 15.83 -19.51 -18.86
C GLU A 253 16.24 -20.80 -18.13
N GLY A 254 16.85 -20.67 -16.95
CA GLY A 254 17.22 -21.81 -16.12
C GLY A 254 16.01 -22.67 -15.73
N HIS A 255 14.87 -22.03 -15.45
CA HIS A 255 13.61 -22.70 -15.11
C HIS A 255 13.06 -23.52 -16.27
N LYS A 256 13.04 -22.94 -17.48
CA LYS A 256 12.64 -23.65 -18.70
C LYS A 256 13.54 -24.86 -18.97
N ALA A 257 14.85 -24.73 -18.78
CA ALA A 257 15.79 -25.84 -18.94
C ALA A 257 15.56 -26.96 -17.90
N ALA A 258 15.33 -26.60 -16.63
CA ALA A 258 15.04 -27.56 -15.57
C ALA A 258 13.73 -28.33 -15.80
N ARG A 259 12.67 -27.64 -16.25
CA ARG A 259 11.39 -28.26 -16.61
C ARG A 259 11.46 -29.13 -17.87
N ALA A 260 12.32 -28.79 -18.83
CA ALA A 260 12.56 -29.67 -19.97
C ALA A 260 13.25 -30.99 -19.56
N ALA A 261 14.04 -30.97 -18.49
CA ALA A 261 14.74 -32.15 -17.97
C ALA A 261 13.92 -32.96 -16.95
N SER A 262 12.81 -32.44 -16.44
CA SER A 262 12.01 -33.07 -15.37
C SER A 262 10.52 -33.09 -15.70
N HIS A 263 9.90 -34.27 -15.66
CA HIS A 263 8.45 -34.45 -15.77
C HIS A 263 7.78 -34.34 -14.39
N ASP A 264 7.97 -33.21 -13.70
CA ASP A 264 7.24 -32.92 -12.47
C ASP A 264 5.98 -32.11 -12.78
N ASP A 265 4.82 -32.64 -12.40
CA ASP A 265 3.49 -32.03 -12.62
C ASP A 265 3.16 -30.92 -11.60
N ASP A 266 4.04 -30.67 -10.61
CA ASP A 266 3.87 -29.57 -9.65
C ASP A 266 4.20 -28.20 -10.27
N GLU A 267 3.25 -27.61 -11.00
CA GLU A 267 3.35 -26.26 -11.57
C GLU A 267 3.49 -25.17 -10.49
N ASP A 268 4.58 -24.43 -10.53
CA ASP A 268 4.75 -23.21 -9.74
C ASP A 268 4.13 -21.97 -10.39
N LEU A 269 4.19 -20.83 -9.69
CA LEU A 269 3.57 -19.59 -10.18
C LEU A 269 4.24 -19.10 -11.47
N LEU A 270 5.54 -19.31 -11.64
CA LEU A 270 6.25 -18.96 -12.86
C LEU A 270 5.81 -19.86 -14.02
N ASP A 271 5.66 -21.18 -13.81
CA ASP A 271 5.13 -22.11 -14.82
C ASP A 271 3.77 -21.67 -15.33
N VAL A 272 2.87 -21.32 -14.40
CA VAL A 272 1.51 -20.87 -14.74
C VAL A 272 1.56 -19.59 -15.60
N LEU A 273 2.40 -18.61 -15.26
CA LEU A 273 2.54 -17.39 -16.04
C LEU A 273 3.18 -17.64 -17.42
N LEU A 274 4.17 -18.53 -17.50
CA LEU A 274 4.82 -18.90 -18.77
C LEU A 274 3.88 -19.69 -19.67
N ARG A 275 3.02 -20.55 -19.11
CA ARG A 275 1.97 -21.25 -19.84
C ARG A 275 0.97 -20.26 -20.44
N LEU A 276 0.45 -19.33 -19.64
CA LEU A 276 -0.47 -18.29 -20.12
C LEU A 276 0.16 -17.37 -21.18
N GLN A 277 1.46 -17.08 -21.07
CA GLN A 277 2.19 -16.35 -22.10
C GLN A 277 2.28 -17.15 -23.42
N ARG A 278 2.43 -18.47 -23.35
CA ARG A 278 2.52 -19.34 -24.54
C ARG A 278 1.15 -19.55 -25.20
N ASP A 279 0.10 -19.66 -24.40
CA ASP A 279 -1.26 -19.91 -24.89
C ASP A 279 -1.81 -18.69 -25.67
N ASP A 280 -1.30 -17.49 -25.40
CA ASP A 280 -1.64 -16.21 -26.08
C ASP A 280 -3.16 -15.96 -26.21
N THR A 281 -3.95 -16.48 -25.27
CA THR A 281 -5.42 -16.39 -25.25
C THR A 281 -5.96 -15.10 -24.64
N LEU A 282 -5.07 -14.24 -24.16
CA LEU A 282 -5.42 -13.04 -23.42
C LEU A 282 -5.56 -11.82 -24.36
N GLU A 283 -6.52 -10.95 -24.06
CA GLU A 283 -6.73 -9.70 -24.82
C GLU A 283 -5.50 -8.78 -24.78
N PHE A 284 -4.83 -8.73 -23.63
CA PHE A 284 -3.54 -8.07 -23.46
C PHE A 284 -2.44 -9.12 -23.33
N PRO A 285 -1.46 -9.20 -24.25
CA PRO A 285 -0.46 -10.26 -24.23
C PRO A 285 0.46 -10.14 -23.01
N LEU A 286 0.75 -11.29 -22.39
CA LEU A 286 1.69 -11.39 -21.27
C LEU A 286 3.13 -11.28 -21.78
N THR A 287 3.72 -10.08 -21.68
CA THR A 287 5.15 -9.90 -21.97
C THR A 287 6.02 -10.35 -20.81
N THR A 288 7.30 -10.67 -21.07
CA THR A 288 8.28 -10.99 -20.03
C THR A 288 8.39 -9.86 -18.99
N GLU A 289 8.32 -8.61 -19.42
CA GLU A 289 8.29 -7.46 -18.51
C GLU A 289 7.06 -7.46 -17.59
N SER A 290 5.90 -7.87 -18.11
CA SER A 290 4.67 -7.98 -17.32
C SER A 290 4.80 -9.10 -16.28
N ILE A 291 5.33 -10.26 -16.67
CA ILE A 291 5.62 -11.38 -15.75
C ILE A 291 6.59 -10.93 -14.65
N ASN A 292 7.72 -10.32 -15.02
CA ASN A 292 8.72 -9.84 -14.08
C ASN A 292 8.12 -8.86 -13.07
N THR A 293 7.29 -7.94 -13.56
CA THR A 293 6.65 -6.92 -12.72
C THR A 293 5.62 -7.54 -11.78
N VAL A 294 4.81 -8.49 -12.25
CA VAL A 294 3.80 -9.18 -11.42
C VAL A 294 4.46 -10.02 -10.33
N LEU A 295 5.49 -10.79 -10.69
CA LEU A 295 6.24 -11.60 -9.73
C LEU A 295 6.91 -10.71 -8.69
N PHE A 296 7.56 -9.62 -9.10
CA PHE A 296 8.11 -8.62 -8.18
C PHE A 296 7.05 -8.18 -7.16
N PHE A 297 5.85 -7.76 -7.56
CA PHE A 297 4.84 -7.23 -6.62
C PHE A 297 4.20 -8.24 -5.68
N ASP A 298 4.08 -9.51 -6.06
CA ASP A 298 3.52 -10.54 -5.17
C ASP A 298 4.49 -10.84 -4.01
N GLU A 299 5.81 -10.74 -4.25
CA GLU A 299 6.81 -10.87 -3.18
C GLU A 299 6.73 -9.74 -2.14
N PHE A 300 6.33 -8.53 -2.54
CA PHE A 300 6.16 -7.40 -1.61
C PHE A 300 4.99 -7.57 -0.64
N ARG A 301 4.08 -8.52 -0.91
CA ARG A 301 2.77 -8.58 -0.24
C ARG A 301 2.71 -9.54 0.96
N CYS A 302 3.75 -10.34 1.25
CA CYS A 302 3.75 -11.26 2.39
C CYS A 302 5.18 -11.65 2.83
N PRO A 303 5.56 -11.81 4.12
CA PRO A 303 5.11 -11.20 5.36
C PRO A 303 6.30 -10.79 6.28
N LYS A 304 7.43 -10.28 5.77
CA LYS A 304 8.57 -9.89 6.65
C LYS A 304 8.13 -8.99 7.80
N TRP A 305 7.26 -8.01 7.52
CA TRP A 305 6.73 -7.11 8.54
C TRP A 305 5.55 -7.69 9.35
N LEU A 306 4.69 -8.51 8.74
CA LEU A 306 3.49 -9.05 9.41
C LEU A 306 3.86 -10.07 10.50
N VAL A 307 4.91 -10.87 10.30
CA VAL A 307 5.35 -11.85 11.31
C VAL A 307 6.18 -11.20 12.42
N VAL A 308 7.09 -10.28 12.07
CA VAL A 308 7.91 -9.57 13.07
C VAL A 308 7.03 -8.71 13.99
N THR A 309 6.00 -8.04 13.45
CA THR A 309 5.03 -7.30 14.27
C THR A 309 4.14 -8.21 15.12
N GLY A 310 3.76 -9.39 14.62
CA GLY A 310 3.07 -10.41 15.42
C GLY A 310 3.90 -10.92 16.60
N TYR A 311 5.19 -11.16 16.38
CA TYR A 311 6.11 -11.62 17.43
C TYR A 311 6.36 -10.55 18.50
N SER A 312 6.59 -9.29 18.10
CA SER A 312 6.74 -8.16 19.04
C SER A 312 5.48 -7.96 19.91
N ARG A 313 4.29 -8.20 19.34
CA ARG A 313 3.02 -8.14 20.06
C ARG A 313 2.85 -9.31 21.04
N LEU A 314 3.30 -10.51 20.70
CA LEU A 314 3.34 -11.66 21.61
C LEU A 314 4.31 -11.43 22.78
N ARG A 315 5.46 -10.80 22.54
CA ARG A 315 6.42 -10.44 23.60
C ARG A 315 5.85 -9.41 24.58
N ALA A 316 5.11 -8.42 24.09
CA ALA A 316 4.38 -7.48 24.94
C ALA A 316 3.29 -8.17 25.78
N SER A 317 2.63 -9.20 25.24
CA SER A 317 1.63 -9.99 25.99
C SER A 317 2.24 -10.90 27.05
N ARG A 318 3.47 -11.41 26.86
CA ARG A 318 4.14 -12.29 27.84
C ARG A 318 4.66 -11.56 29.09
N GLY A 319 4.62 -10.23 29.12
CA GLY A 319 4.81 -9.44 30.34
C GLY A 319 3.59 -9.44 31.29
N CYS A 320 2.44 -9.93 30.83
CA CYS A 320 1.25 -10.16 31.64
C CYS A 320 0.94 -11.66 31.58
N GLY A 321 1.12 -12.37 32.69
CA GLY A 321 0.87 -13.81 32.76
C GLY A 321 -0.54 -14.16 32.29
N TYR A 322 -0.67 -14.67 31.07
CA TYR A 322 -1.85 -15.39 30.61
C TYR A 322 -1.39 -16.71 29.99
N GLY A 323 -1.70 -17.78 30.71
CA GLY A 323 -1.36 -19.15 30.36
C GLY A 323 -2.07 -19.64 29.11
N ARG A 324 -1.58 -20.80 28.67
CA ARG A 324 -2.06 -21.67 27.59
C ARG A 324 -3.59 -21.84 27.62
N ASP A 325 -4.33 -21.02 26.89
CA ASP A 325 -5.61 -21.42 26.30
C ASP A 325 -6.04 -20.47 25.16
N SER A 326 -5.56 -20.71 23.94
CA SER A 326 -5.84 -19.88 22.76
C SER A 326 -6.77 -20.60 21.76
N ARG A 327 -7.98 -20.94 22.18
CA ARG A 327 -9.10 -21.33 21.27
C ARG A 327 -10.36 -20.49 21.47
N ARG A 328 -10.25 -19.24 21.91
CA ARG A 328 -11.38 -18.30 21.87
C ARG A 328 -10.99 -17.02 21.15
N GLY A 329 -11.91 -16.57 20.29
CA GLY A 329 -11.70 -15.63 19.20
C GLY A 329 -10.98 -14.35 19.58
N ILE A 330 -9.91 -14.08 18.84
CA ILE A 330 -9.25 -12.78 18.79
C ILE A 330 -10.21 -11.83 18.07
N ARG A 331 -10.98 -11.03 18.82
CA ARG A 331 -11.63 -9.84 18.25
C ARG A 331 -10.52 -8.81 17.97
N PRO A 332 -10.36 -8.32 16.73
CA PRO A 332 -9.39 -7.28 16.46
C PRO A 332 -9.85 -5.97 17.11
N SER A 333 -9.05 -5.45 18.06
CA SER A 333 -9.16 -4.06 18.51
C SER A 333 -8.89 -3.14 17.33
N VAL A 334 -9.91 -2.36 16.96
CA VAL A 334 -9.88 -1.40 15.85
C VAL A 334 -9.16 -0.13 16.34
N SER A 335 -7.83 -0.15 16.34
CA SER A 335 -7.02 1.06 16.61
C SER A 335 -6.07 1.38 15.46
N SER A 336 -6.37 0.86 14.27
CA SER A 336 -5.53 0.99 13.08
C SER A 336 -6.17 1.97 12.10
N LEU A 337 -5.84 3.26 12.27
CA LEU A 337 -6.19 4.32 11.33
C LEU A 337 -5.62 3.96 9.95
N VAL A 338 -6.48 3.80 8.96
CA VAL A 338 -6.06 3.60 7.56
C VAL A 338 -5.81 4.99 6.99
N VAL A 339 -4.55 5.35 6.77
CA VAL A 339 -4.18 6.56 6.04
C VAL A 339 -4.23 6.23 4.54
N CYS A 340 -5.33 6.57 3.87
CA CYS A 340 -5.36 6.52 2.40
C CYS A 340 -4.84 7.84 1.85
N VAL A 341 -3.81 7.75 1.02
CA VAL A 341 -3.22 8.87 0.29
C VAL A 341 -3.77 8.81 -1.13
N GLY A 342 -4.65 9.75 -1.49
CA GLY A 342 -5.19 9.89 -2.85
C GLY A 342 -4.65 11.15 -3.51
N GLU A 343 -4.23 11.05 -4.77
CA GLU A 343 -3.83 12.20 -5.57
C GLU A 343 -5.05 12.77 -6.32
N LEU A 344 -5.20 14.10 -6.30
CA LEU A 344 -6.35 14.79 -6.90
C LEU A 344 -6.12 15.02 -8.40
N GLN A 345 -6.85 14.30 -9.24
CA GLN A 345 -6.74 14.45 -10.70
C GLN A 345 -7.54 15.62 -11.30
N HIS A 346 -8.48 16.28 -10.57
CA HIS A 346 -9.13 17.52 -11.05
C HIS A 346 -9.86 18.33 -9.94
N PRO A 347 -9.71 19.68 -9.88
CA PRO A 347 -10.36 20.52 -8.86
C PRO A 347 -11.90 20.64 -9.01
N LEU A 348 -12.45 20.39 -10.20
CA LEU A 348 -13.89 20.44 -10.49
C LEU A 348 -14.71 19.36 -9.77
N ASN A 349 -14.08 18.29 -9.29
CA ASN A 349 -14.77 17.18 -8.63
C ASN A 349 -15.03 17.43 -7.13
N ILE A 350 -14.29 18.36 -6.52
CA ILE A 350 -14.32 18.58 -5.06
C ILE A 350 -15.55 19.39 -4.63
N ALA A 351 -15.92 20.41 -5.41
CA ALA A 351 -17.13 21.20 -5.14
C ALA A 351 -18.40 20.34 -5.22
N LYS A 352 -18.49 19.47 -6.23
CA LYS A 352 -19.58 18.47 -6.35
C LYS A 352 -19.55 17.48 -5.19
N TRP A 353 -18.36 17.05 -4.78
CA TRP A 353 -18.18 16.14 -3.65
C TRP A 353 -18.63 16.75 -2.32
N GLN A 354 -18.30 18.01 -2.02
CA GLN A 354 -18.76 18.69 -0.80
C GLN A 354 -20.23 19.00 -0.78
N GLN A 355 -20.78 19.42 -1.93
CA GLN A 355 -22.22 19.63 -2.04
C GLN A 355 -22.96 18.31 -1.74
N GLN A 356 -22.42 17.19 -2.19
CA GLN A 356 -22.95 15.86 -1.88
C GLN A 356 -22.76 15.46 -0.40
N GLN A 357 -21.66 15.86 0.25
CA GLN A 357 -21.45 15.61 1.69
C GLN A 357 -22.38 16.45 2.57
N GLN A 358 -22.59 17.72 2.24
CA GLN A 358 -23.55 18.59 2.94
C GLN A 358 -24.97 18.05 2.83
N GLN A 359 -25.36 17.59 1.64
CA GLN A 359 -26.67 16.94 1.42
C GLN A 359 -26.81 15.65 2.25
N GLN A 360 -25.77 14.82 2.35
CA GLN A 360 -25.83 13.60 3.18
C GLN A 360 -25.91 13.90 4.67
N GLN A 361 -25.19 14.91 5.16
CA GLN A 361 -25.29 15.33 6.57
C GLN A 361 -26.69 15.89 6.89
N GLN A 362 -27.28 16.66 5.97
CA GLN A 362 -28.64 17.16 6.11
C GLN A 362 -29.67 16.03 6.12
N GLN A 363 -29.52 15.02 5.25
CA GLN A 363 -30.41 13.85 5.23
C GLN A 363 -30.30 13.02 6.51
N GLN A 364 -29.10 12.84 7.07
CA GLN A 364 -28.92 12.14 8.34
C GLN A 364 -29.53 12.91 9.53
N GLN A 365 -29.44 14.25 9.52
CA GLN A 365 -30.08 15.08 10.54
C GLN A 365 -31.61 15.04 10.42
N GLN A 366 -32.16 15.04 9.20
CA GLN A 366 -33.60 14.88 8.97
C GLN A 366 -34.10 13.51 9.44
N GLN A 367 -33.40 12.42 9.10
CA GLN A 367 -33.77 11.08 9.56
C GLN A 367 -33.70 10.93 11.09
N GLN A 368 -32.73 11.59 11.73
CA GLN A 368 -32.66 11.63 13.20
C GLN A 368 -33.80 12.43 13.82
N GLN A 369 -34.23 13.53 13.19
CA GLN A 369 -35.35 14.34 13.66
C GLN A 369 -36.71 13.65 13.45
N GLU A 370 -36.90 13.01 12.30
CA GLU A 370 -38.09 12.20 11.99
C GLU A 370 -38.18 10.99 12.94
N GLY A 371 -37.06 10.28 13.16
CA GLY A 371 -37.01 9.20 14.15
C GLY A 371 -37.31 9.69 15.58
N PHE A 372 -36.87 10.89 15.95
CA PHE A 372 -37.21 11.49 17.26
C PHE A 372 -38.68 11.93 17.34
N GLN A 373 -39.30 12.33 16.24
CA GLN A 373 -40.73 12.67 16.18
C GLN A 373 -41.61 11.41 16.22
N GLU A 374 -41.26 10.36 15.48
CA GLU A 374 -41.94 9.06 15.53
C GLU A 374 -41.82 8.41 16.91
N SER A 375 -40.66 8.53 17.57
CA SER A 375 -40.45 8.09 18.96
C SER A 375 -41.29 8.88 19.98
N ARG A 376 -41.56 10.16 19.70
CA ARG A 376 -42.39 11.03 20.56
C ARG A 376 -43.89 10.77 20.36
N LEU A 377 -44.30 10.43 19.14
CA LEU A 377 -45.68 10.06 18.81
C LEU A 377 -46.04 8.65 19.29
N SER A 378 -45.08 7.72 19.30
CA SER A 378 -45.28 6.35 19.80
C SER A 378 -45.25 6.22 21.33
N THR A 379 -44.71 7.21 22.06
CA THR A 379 -44.73 7.22 23.54
C THR A 379 -46.00 7.81 24.14
N THR A 380 -46.95 8.31 23.32
CA THR A 380 -48.26 8.82 23.80
C THR A 380 -49.43 7.85 23.60
N SER A 381 -49.18 6.64 23.09
CA SER A 381 -50.23 5.61 22.93
C SER A 381 -49.63 4.22 23.14
N ALA A 382 -49.50 3.80 24.40
CA ALA A 382 -49.15 2.42 24.74
C ALA A 382 -50.23 1.82 25.66
N GLU A 383 -51.21 1.15 25.05
CA GLU A 383 -51.95 0.05 25.70
C GLU A 383 -51.25 -1.29 25.36
N PRO A 384 -51.16 -2.25 26.30
CA PRO A 384 -50.42 -3.48 26.09
C PRO A 384 -51.37 -4.62 25.66
N ASN A 385 -51.15 -5.23 24.48
CA ASN A 385 -51.69 -6.57 24.18
C ASN A 385 -50.84 -7.36 23.16
N ASN A 386 -50.12 -8.34 23.70
CA ASN A 386 -50.03 -9.76 23.35
C ASN A 386 -50.17 -10.28 21.88
N ILE A 387 -49.21 -11.17 21.51
CA ILE A 387 -49.32 -12.40 20.68
C ILE A 387 -49.18 -12.27 19.14
N LYS A 388 -48.08 -12.77 18.52
CA LYS A 388 -47.85 -14.13 17.94
C LYS A 388 -46.79 -14.19 16.83
N PHE A 389 -46.18 -15.37 16.73
CA PHE A 389 -45.28 -15.90 15.70
C PHE A 389 -45.86 -15.89 14.27
N GLY A 390 -44.99 -15.68 13.28
CA GLY A 390 -45.20 -16.01 11.87
C GLY A 390 -43.89 -16.42 11.20
N GLN A 391 -43.83 -17.66 10.72
CA GLN A 391 -42.71 -18.27 9.99
C GLN A 391 -42.70 -17.89 8.50
N ASN A 392 -41.53 -18.15 7.90
CA ASN A 392 -41.20 -18.28 6.47
C ASN A 392 -41.00 -17.00 5.65
N GLU A 393 -39.75 -16.75 5.25
CA GLU A 393 -39.33 -17.09 3.88
C GLU A 393 -37.81 -17.22 3.73
N THR A 394 -37.44 -18.27 3.01
CA THR A 394 -36.12 -18.68 2.52
C THR A 394 -35.43 -17.64 1.64
N ARG A 395 -34.13 -17.36 1.88
CA ARG A 395 -33.08 -17.18 0.83
C ARG A 395 -31.69 -16.97 1.45
N VAL A 396 -30.80 -17.93 1.19
CA VAL A 396 -29.33 -17.85 1.27
C VAL A 396 -28.84 -18.60 0.01
N PRO A 397 -27.70 -18.31 -0.65
CA PRO A 397 -26.63 -17.36 -0.32
C PRO A 397 -26.24 -16.39 -1.45
N GLN A 398 -25.64 -15.24 -1.11
CA GLN A 398 -24.61 -14.66 -1.95
C GLN A 398 -23.32 -14.49 -1.14
N ILE A 399 -22.43 -15.46 -1.33
CA ILE A 399 -21.02 -15.40 -0.94
C ILE A 399 -20.36 -14.37 -1.87
N ALA A 400 -20.30 -13.11 -1.43
CA ALA A 400 -19.49 -12.10 -2.09
C ALA A 400 -18.12 -12.05 -1.39
N SER A 401 -17.15 -12.77 -1.97
CA SER A 401 -15.73 -12.66 -1.69
C SER A 401 -15.23 -11.23 -2.00
N LYS A 402 -15.39 -10.31 -1.05
CA LYS A 402 -14.85 -8.96 -1.10
C LYS A 402 -13.46 -8.92 -0.46
N LEU A 403 -12.44 -9.30 -1.22
CA LEU A 403 -11.05 -8.97 -0.88
C LEU A 403 -10.78 -7.51 -1.32
N SER A 404 -11.13 -6.56 -0.45
CA SER A 404 -10.64 -5.19 -0.55
C SER A 404 -9.13 -5.17 -0.29
N PHE A 405 -8.36 -4.91 -1.33
CA PHE A 405 -6.93 -4.61 -1.23
C PHE A 405 -6.77 -3.21 -0.61
N SER A 406 -6.66 -3.15 0.72
CA SER A 406 -6.27 -1.92 1.44
C SER A 406 -4.78 -2.00 1.75
N TYR A 407 -4.01 -0.98 1.36
CA TYR A 407 -2.61 -0.85 1.76
C TYR A 407 -2.57 -0.56 3.28
N ARG A 408 -2.23 -1.58 4.06
CA ARG A 408 -1.93 -1.47 5.49
C ARG A 408 -0.41 -1.43 5.65
N ILE A 409 0.15 -0.23 5.75
CA ILE A 409 1.53 -0.05 6.20
C ILE A 409 1.49 0.04 7.73
N PHE A 410 1.86 -1.04 8.42
CA PHE A 410 1.87 -1.10 9.88
C PHE A 410 3.27 -0.83 10.44
N SER A 411 3.38 0.13 11.35
CA SER A 411 4.60 0.41 12.12
C SER A 411 4.53 -0.24 13.51
N SER A 412 5.60 -0.92 13.93
CA SER A 412 5.81 -1.39 15.30
C SER A 412 6.12 -0.20 16.23
N PRO A 413 5.64 -0.19 17.49
CA PRO A 413 6.17 0.72 18.50
C PRO A 413 7.64 0.35 18.78
N LYS A 414 8.52 1.34 18.79
CA LYS A 414 9.80 1.22 19.50
C LYS A 414 9.48 1.47 20.97
N THR A 415 9.65 0.46 21.80
CA THR A 415 9.65 0.62 23.25
C THR A 415 10.86 1.46 23.61
N THR A 416 10.63 2.67 24.11
CA THR A 416 11.67 3.45 24.79
C THR A 416 11.82 2.82 26.18
N MET A 417 13.03 2.37 26.52
CA MET A 417 13.36 2.00 27.90
C MET A 417 13.34 3.26 28.76
N CYS A 418 12.44 3.32 29.74
CA CYS A 418 12.76 3.38 31.17
C CYS A 418 11.73 2.54 31.90
#